data_AF-A0AAV6KJJ6-F1
#
_entry.id   AF-A0AAV6KJJ6-F1
#
_cell.length_a   1.000
_cell.length_b   1.000
_cell.length_c   1.000
_cell.angle_alpha   90.00
_cell.angle_beta   90.00
_cell.angle_gamma   90.00
#
_symmetry.space_group_name_H-M   'P 1'
#
loop_
_entity.id
_entity.type
_entity.pdbx_description
1 polymer ?
#
loop_
_entity_poly.entity_id
_entity_poly.type
_entity_poly.pdbx_seq_one_letter_code
_entity_poly.pdbx_strand_id
1 'polypeptide(L)'
;MEFRCFVCVHQLVGISQLRLKFDLENYTFDVYVREDGRVKLLDFNPSGAFTLPLLFTWEEFGKDSEDGNTLEFRMVESQCGVRPGLKTAVPYDYLDTSEGSGWDQFLRNAEEELRRQTLSSSDG
;
A
#
# COMPACT_ATOMS: atom_id res chain seq x y z
N MET A 1 6.18 -14.14 -2.78
CA MET A 1 5.84 -13.32 -1.59
C MET A 1 6.56 -12.00 -1.71
N GLU A 2 5.91 -10.89 -1.37
CA GLU A 2 6.49 -9.54 -1.40
C GLU A 2 6.92 -9.16 0.01
N PHE A 3 8.12 -8.57 0.14
CA PHE A 3 8.69 -8.15 1.41
C PHE A 3 9.29 -6.75 1.26
N ARG A 4 9.10 -5.92 2.28
CA ARG A 4 9.86 -4.67 2.45
C ARG A 4 11.04 -4.93 3.38
N CYS A 5 12.23 -4.58 2.92
CA CYS A 5 13.47 -4.67 3.66
C CYS A 5 13.93 -3.27 4.06
N PHE A 6 14.49 -3.14 5.26
CA PHE A 6 14.98 -1.88 5.82
C PHE A 6 16.50 -1.98 5.95
N VAL A 7 17.23 -0.99 5.42
CA VAL A 7 18.70 -0.92 5.56
C VAL A 7 19.04 0.21 6.52
N CYS A 8 19.77 -0.15 7.58
CA CYS A 8 20.38 0.77 8.53
C CYS A 8 21.89 0.48 8.52
N VAL A 9 22.73 1.51 8.37
CA VAL A 9 24.21 1.39 8.44
C VAL A 9 24.80 0.30 7.52
N HIS A 10 24.42 0.32 6.24
CA HIS A 10 25.12 -0.34 5.12
C HIS A 10 25.28 -1.87 5.11
N GLN A 11 24.58 -2.67 5.92
CA GLN A 11 24.63 -4.13 5.78
C GLN A 11 23.48 -4.71 4.93
N LEU A 12 23.84 -5.25 3.76
CA LEU A 12 22.99 -6.10 2.91
C LEU A 12 23.85 -7.11 2.11
N VAL A 13 23.46 -8.39 2.09
CA VAL A 13 24.23 -9.56 1.57
C VAL A 13 24.05 -9.81 0.04
N GLY A 14 24.13 -8.74 -0.79
CA GLY A 14 24.35 -8.74 -2.28
C GLY A 14 23.13 -8.95 -3.25
N ILE A 15 23.08 -8.56 -4.57
CA ILE A 15 23.87 -7.72 -5.54
C ILE A 15 23.00 -7.24 -6.76
N SER A 16 23.19 -5.99 -7.26
CA SER A 16 23.56 -5.65 -8.67
C SER A 16 24.28 -4.28 -8.73
N GLN A 17 25.34 -4.16 -9.54
CA GLN A 17 26.24 -2.99 -9.58
C GLN A 17 25.66 -1.85 -10.42
N LEU A 18 24.91 -0.95 -9.79
CA LEU A 18 24.71 0.41 -10.29
C LEU A 18 25.89 1.27 -9.81
N ARG A 19 26.59 1.90 -10.75
CA ARG A 19 27.64 2.90 -10.50
C ARG A 19 27.06 4.23 -9.96
N LEU A 20 26.14 4.15 -9.01
CA LEU A 20 25.55 5.29 -8.33
C LEU A 20 25.51 4.94 -6.84
N LYS A 21 26.23 5.72 -6.03
CA LYS A 21 25.97 5.77 -4.59
C LYS A 21 24.49 6.11 -4.47
N PHE A 22 23.71 5.26 -3.79
CA PHE A 22 22.39 5.68 -3.35
C PHE A 22 22.63 6.74 -2.29
N ASP A 23 22.26 8.00 -2.57
CA ASP A 23 22.65 9.16 -1.76
C ASP A 23 21.98 9.18 -0.36
N LEU A 24 21.09 8.21 -0.08
CA LEU A 24 20.40 8.08 1.20
C LEU A 24 21.12 7.08 2.10
N GLU A 25 21.50 7.55 3.29
CA GLU A 25 22.11 6.73 4.35
C GLU A 25 21.13 5.69 4.92
N ASN A 26 19.84 6.04 4.95
CA ASN A 26 18.76 5.17 5.42
C ASN A 26 17.67 5.09 4.35
N TYR A 27 17.37 3.88 3.90
CA TYR A 27 16.32 3.61 2.92
C TYR A 27 15.68 2.25 3.15
N THR A 28 14.55 2.06 2.49
CA THR A 28 13.82 0.80 2.42
C THR A 28 13.77 0.34 0.97
N PHE A 29 13.66 -0.96 0.75
CA PHE A 29 13.50 -1.50 -0.59
C PHE A 29 12.56 -2.69 -0.58
N ASP A 30 11.81 -2.84 -1.66
CA ASP A 30 10.83 -3.91 -1.80
C ASP A 30 11.41 -5.03 -2.65
N VAL A 31 11.19 -6.26 -2.21
CA VAL A 31 11.60 -7.46 -2.93
C VAL A 31 10.44 -8.41 -3.13
N TYR A 32 10.47 -9.11 -4.25
CA TYR A 32 9.62 -10.24 -4.53
C TYR A 32 10.43 -11.53 -4.52
N VAL A 33 10.09 -12.44 -3.61
CA VAL A 33 10.66 -13.78 -3.54
C VAL A 33 9.76 -14.74 -4.31
N ARG A 34 10.32 -15.39 -5.31
CA ARG A 34 9.67 -16.43 -6.13
C ARG A 34 9.63 -17.77 -5.38
N GLU A 35 8.73 -18.65 -5.81
CA GLU A 35 8.65 -20.02 -5.27
C GLU A 35 9.95 -20.83 -5.46
N ASP A 36 10.72 -20.52 -6.51
CA ASP A 36 12.03 -21.13 -6.77
C ASP A 36 13.19 -20.46 -5.99
N GLY A 37 12.87 -19.61 -5.01
CA GLY A 37 13.83 -18.93 -4.14
C GLY A 37 14.52 -17.72 -4.77
N ARG A 38 14.26 -17.40 -6.05
CA ARG A 38 14.85 -16.20 -6.68
C ARG A 38 14.23 -14.93 -6.11
N VAL A 39 15.07 -13.96 -5.78
CA VAL A 39 14.67 -12.65 -5.26
C VAL A 39 14.75 -11.60 -6.38
N LYS A 40 13.71 -10.79 -6.51
CA LYS A 40 13.67 -9.64 -7.43
C LYS A 40 13.51 -8.36 -6.63
N LEU A 41 14.41 -7.41 -6.83
CA LEU A 41 14.26 -6.04 -6.35
C LEU A 41 13.17 -5.33 -7.16
N LEU A 42 12.19 -4.75 -6.47
CA LEU A 42 11.04 -4.09 -7.07
C LEU A 42 11.19 -2.57 -7.04
N ASP A 43 11.45 -2.00 -5.86
CA ASP A 43 11.41 -0.56 -5.62
C ASP A 43 12.35 -0.12 -4.49
N PHE A 44 12.75 1.14 -4.50
CA PHE A 44 13.48 1.80 -3.42
C PHE A 44 12.65 2.97 -2.87
N ASN A 45 12.53 3.04 -1.57
CA ASN A 45 11.77 4.08 -0.88
C ASN A 45 12.63 4.75 0.20
N PRO A 46 12.58 6.08 0.36
CA PRO A 46 13.25 6.76 1.46
C PRO A 46 12.73 6.27 2.81
N SER A 47 13.60 6.17 3.81
CA SER A 47 13.19 5.86 5.20
C SER A 47 12.42 7.04 5.79
N GLY A 48 11.30 6.75 6.45
CA GLY A 48 10.37 7.77 6.93
C GLY A 48 9.51 8.39 5.82
N ALA A 49 9.04 9.62 6.06
CA ALA A 49 8.20 10.40 5.14
C ALA A 49 6.87 9.71 4.74
N PHE A 50 6.58 9.61 3.44
CA PHE A 50 5.34 9.05 2.90
C PHE A 50 5.34 7.52 2.83
N THR A 51 6.49 6.88 3.02
CA THR A 51 6.64 5.43 3.03
C THR A 51 5.89 4.83 4.21
N LEU A 52 5.10 3.79 3.98
CA LEU A 52 4.43 3.07 5.05
C LEU A 52 5.38 2.01 5.65
N PRO A 53 5.54 1.94 6.98
CA PRO A 53 6.41 0.97 7.65
C PRO A 53 5.78 -0.43 7.76
N LEU A 54 4.53 -0.60 7.29
CA LEU A 54 3.77 -1.85 7.25
C LEU A 54 3.59 -2.48 8.65
N LEU A 55 4.27 -3.59 8.94
CA LEU A 55 4.19 -4.29 10.23
C LEU A 55 5.11 -3.69 11.30
N PHE A 56 5.79 -2.61 10.97
CA PHE A 56 6.69 -1.89 11.85
C PHE A 56 6.17 -0.48 12.15
N THR A 57 6.74 0.18 13.17
CA THR A 57 6.59 1.63 13.40
C THR A 57 7.90 2.34 13.05
N TRP A 58 7.87 3.66 12.80
CA TRP A 58 9.13 4.35 12.50
C TRP A 58 10.02 4.53 13.74
N GLU A 59 9.41 4.56 14.93
CA GLU A 59 10.07 4.80 16.22
C GLU A 59 10.84 3.59 16.78
N GLU A 60 10.66 2.40 16.20
CA GLU A 60 11.44 1.21 16.58
C GLU A 60 12.73 1.07 15.76
N PHE A 61 12.84 1.74 14.61
CA PHE A 61 14.09 1.80 13.84
C PHE A 61 15.05 2.82 14.47
N GLY A 62 16.30 2.42 14.71
CA GLY A 62 17.34 3.28 15.33
C GLY A 62 17.47 3.13 16.85
N LYS A 63 16.69 2.25 17.47
CA LYS A 63 17.04 1.70 18.78
C LYS A 63 18.00 0.55 18.53
N ASP A 64 19.27 0.76 18.89
CA ASP A 64 20.27 -0.30 18.81
C ASP A 64 19.75 -1.51 19.60
N SER A 65 19.46 -2.61 18.91
CA SER A 65 19.45 -3.91 19.57
C SER A 65 20.83 -4.06 20.20
N GLU A 66 20.93 -4.32 21.50
CA GLU A 66 22.21 -4.34 22.25
C GLU A 66 23.28 -5.23 21.59
N ASP A 67 22.88 -6.18 20.74
CA ASP A 67 23.76 -7.11 20.05
C ASP A 67 24.04 -6.81 18.56
N GLY A 68 23.37 -5.81 17.94
CA GLY A 68 23.57 -5.37 16.55
C GLY A 68 23.41 -6.43 15.44
N ASN A 69 23.09 -7.68 15.80
CA ASN A 69 23.20 -8.84 14.93
C ASN A 69 21.88 -9.60 14.76
N THR A 70 20.79 -9.10 15.35
CA THR A 70 19.47 -9.73 15.31
C THR A 70 18.60 -9.02 14.28
N LEU A 71 18.27 -9.71 13.19
CA LEU A 71 17.29 -9.26 12.21
C LEU A 71 15.88 -9.61 12.68
N GLU A 72 15.01 -8.61 12.81
CA GLU A 72 13.60 -8.85 13.11
C GLU A 72 12.81 -9.13 11.82
N PHE A 73 12.08 -10.24 11.81
CA PHE A 73 11.23 -10.65 10.69
C PHE A 73 9.78 -10.78 11.17
N ARG A 74 8.88 -9.98 10.59
CA ARG A 74 7.44 -10.01 10.88
C ARG A 74 6.67 -10.43 9.63
N MET A 75 5.72 -11.34 9.80
CA MET A 75 4.87 -11.85 8.72
C MET A 75 3.43 -11.95 9.20
N VAL A 76 2.48 -11.68 8.31
CA VAL A 76 1.07 -11.96 8.55
C VAL A 76 0.81 -13.44 8.23
N GLU A 77 0.51 -14.24 9.26
CA GLU A 77 0.33 -15.70 9.11
C GLU A 77 -1.09 -16.10 8.67
N SER A 78 -2.09 -15.28 8.98
CA SER A 78 -3.47 -15.53 8.60
C SER A 78 -3.89 -14.66 7.42
N GLN A 79 -4.71 -15.21 6.53
CA GLN A 79 -5.23 -14.47 5.38
C GLN A 79 -6.34 -13.51 5.84
N CYS A 80 -6.00 -12.50 6.64
CA CYS A 80 -6.82 -11.32 6.78
C CYS A 80 -6.61 -10.48 5.51
N GLY A 81 -7.68 -10.27 4.73
CA GLY A 81 -7.58 -9.50 3.48
C GLY A 81 -6.84 -8.19 3.71
N VAL A 82 -5.98 -7.81 2.76
CA VAL A 82 -5.28 -6.52 2.77
C VAL A 82 -6.33 -5.44 2.85
N ARG A 83 -6.52 -4.85 4.04
CA ARG A 83 -7.41 -3.72 4.20
C ARG A 83 -6.66 -2.50 3.68
N PRO A 84 -7.25 -1.72 2.76
CA PRO A 84 -6.67 -0.47 2.36
C PRO A 84 -6.31 0.36 3.60
N GLY A 85 -5.07 0.84 3.70
CA GLY A 85 -4.68 1.75 4.78
C GLY A 85 -5.46 3.07 4.65
N LEU A 86 -5.58 3.87 5.70
CA LEU A 86 -6.32 5.16 5.67
C LEU A 86 -5.98 6.07 4.47
N LYS A 87 -4.75 5.99 3.93
CA LYS A 87 -4.29 6.77 2.77
C LYS A 87 -4.70 6.18 1.41
N THR A 88 -5.05 4.90 1.35
CA THR A 88 -5.46 4.18 0.13
C THR A 88 -6.87 3.61 0.24
N ALA A 89 -7.53 3.82 1.38
CA ALA A 89 -8.90 3.44 1.62
C ALA A 89 -9.83 4.38 0.90
N VAL A 90 -10.81 3.79 0.22
CA VAL A 90 -11.95 4.50 -0.30
C VAL A 90 -13.09 4.31 0.71
N PRO A 91 -13.88 5.35 1.03
CA PRO A 91 -15.07 5.19 1.87
C PRO A 91 -15.94 4.05 1.39
N TYR A 92 -16.49 3.28 2.33
CA TYR A 92 -17.32 2.11 2.00
C TYR A 92 -18.49 2.47 1.07
N ASP A 93 -19.09 3.64 1.29
CA ASP A 93 -20.18 4.18 0.46
C ASP A 93 -19.83 4.30 -1.03
N TYR A 94 -18.54 4.41 -1.38
CA TYR A 94 -18.10 4.48 -2.76
C TYR A 94 -18.02 3.10 -3.45
N LEU A 95 -17.91 2.03 -2.66
CA LEU A 95 -17.81 0.64 -3.13
C LEU A 95 -19.14 -0.10 -3.05
N ASP A 96 -20.03 0.32 -2.14
CA ASP A 96 -21.32 -0.30 -1.93
C ASP A 96 -22.30 0.07 -3.04
N THR A 97 -22.61 -0.91 -3.88
CA THR A 97 -23.60 -0.82 -4.97
C THR A 97 -24.85 -1.66 -4.69
N SER A 98 -25.03 -2.11 -3.44
CA SER A 98 -26.20 -2.88 -3.04
C SER A 98 -27.47 -2.04 -3.01
N GLU A 99 -28.62 -2.71 -2.97
CA GLU A 99 -29.91 -2.05 -2.82
C GLU A 99 -29.98 -1.32 -1.46
N GLY A 100 -30.39 -0.05 -1.50
CA GLY A 100 -30.40 0.87 -0.36
C GLY A 100 -29.14 1.72 -0.21
N SER A 101 -28.05 1.39 -0.91
CA SER A 101 -26.77 2.12 -0.86
C SER A 101 -26.87 3.56 -1.39
N GLY A 102 -25.82 4.35 -1.14
CA GLY A 102 -25.71 5.71 -1.67
C GLY A 102 -25.76 5.76 -3.21
N TRP A 103 -25.09 4.81 -3.88
CA TRP A 103 -25.13 4.70 -5.34
C TRP A 103 -26.51 4.32 -5.87
N ASP A 104 -27.19 3.39 -5.20
CA ASP A 104 -28.55 2.98 -5.56
C ASP A 104 -29.56 4.14 -5.42
N GLN A 105 -29.48 4.93 -4.34
CA GLN A 105 -30.29 6.15 -4.21
C GLN A 105 -29.97 7.20 -5.28
N PHE A 106 -28.68 7.44 -5.55
CA PHE A 106 -28.26 8.39 -6.57
C PHE A 106 -28.80 8.02 -7.96
N LEU A 107 -28.66 6.76 -8.36
CA LEU A 107 -29.10 6.28 -9.67
C LEU A 107 -30.62 6.36 -9.83
N ARG A 108 -31.39 6.01 -8.78
CA ARG A 108 -32.85 6.20 -8.78
C ARG A 108 -33.25 7.67 -8.97
N ASN A 109 -32.63 8.57 -8.23
CA ASN A 109 -32.93 10.00 -8.33
C ASN A 109 -32.58 10.55 -9.72
N ALA A 110 -31.46 10.11 -10.29
CA ALA A 110 -31.05 10.48 -11.64
C ALA A 110 -32.04 9.97 -12.72
N GLU A 111 -32.54 8.75 -12.57
CA GLU A 111 -33.55 8.17 -13.47
C GLU A 111 -34.89 8.93 -13.38
N GLU A 112 -35.34 9.27 -12.17
CA GLU A 112 -36.55 10.07 -11.98
C GLU A 112 -36.45 11.45 -12.63
N GLU A 113 -35.30 12.11 -12.46
CA GLU A 113 -35.06 13.43 -13.03
C GLU A 113 -34.97 13.37 -14.57
N LEU A 114 -34.30 12.36 -15.12
CA LEU A 114 -34.27 12.14 -16.56
C LEU A 114 -35.68 11.95 -17.14
N ARG A 115 -36.54 11.20 -16.45
CA ARG A 115 -37.93 11.01 -16.86
C ARG A 115 -38.72 12.32 -16.86
N ARG A 116 -38.54 13.15 -15.84
CA ARG A 116 -39.17 14.49 -15.76
C ARG A 116 -38.75 15.38 -16.90
N GLN A 117 -37.45 15.43 -17.22
CA GLN A 117 -36.92 16.23 -18.31
C GLN A 117 -37.41 15.75 -19.68
N THR A 118 -37.55 14.44 -19.87
CA THR A 118 -38.08 13.87 -21.12
C THR A 118 -39.55 14.21 -21.31
N LEU A 119 -40.35 14.16 -20.24
CA LEU A 119 -41.77 14.54 -20.26
C LEU A 119 -41.97 16.03 -20.50
N SER A 120 -41.15 16.89 -19.89
CA SER A 120 -41.25 18.35 -20.07
C SER A 120 -40.80 18.83 -21.45
N SER A 121 -39.94 18.07 -22.13
CA SER A 121 -39.48 18.38 -23.49
C SER A 121 -40.40 17.84 -24.60
N SER A 122 -41.32 16.93 -24.28
CA SER A 122 -42.37 16.47 -25.20
C SER A 122 -43.64 17.34 -25.21
N ASP A 123 -43.76 18.31 -24.30
CA ASP A 123 -44.95 19.14 -24.09
C ASP A 123 -44.76 20.60 -24.59
N GLY A 124 -43.75 20.86 -25.42
CA GLY A 124 -43.46 22.16 -26.06
C GLY A 124 -43.19 22.01 -27.55
#